data_AF-A0A2M9I9H1-F1
#
_entry.id   AF-A0A2M9I9H1-F1
#
_cell.length_a   1.000
_cell.length_b   1.000
_cell.length_c   1.000
_cell.angle_alpha   90.00
_cell.angle_beta   90.00
_cell.angle_gamma   90.00
#
_symmetry.space_group_name_H-M   'P 1'
#
loop_
_entity.id
_entity.type
_entity.pdbx_description
1 polymer ?
#
loop_
_entity_poly.entity_id
_entity_poly.type
_entity_poly.pdbx_seq_one_letter_code
_entity_poly.pdbx_strand_id
1 'polypeptide(L)'
;MYISFPKWLGNCPNATVKGIQAYTNYWSTNWDMGDDLVYGKVALGQRNTIIGNLLCKRRIGGYYQAVARYDVVPTRNKQTVWIGPGGWTRN
;
A
#
# COMPACT_ATOMS: atom_id res chain seq x y z
N MET A 1 -9.70 4.38 -6.11
CA MET A 1 -9.77 3.23 -5.18
C MET A 1 -8.84 3.51 -4.02
N TYR A 2 -9.18 3.11 -2.81
CA TYR A 2 -8.30 3.26 -1.65
C TYR A 2 -7.32 2.08 -1.61
N ILE A 3 -6.02 2.35 -1.54
CA ILE A 3 -4.96 1.35 -1.38
C ILE A 3 -4.33 1.58 -0.02
N SER A 4 -4.45 0.60 0.88
CA SER A 4 -3.90 0.68 2.21
C SER A 4 -2.80 -0.36 2.42
N PHE A 5 -1.76 0.02 3.16
CA PHE A 5 -0.62 -0.82 3.50
C PHE A 5 -0.54 -1.06 5.02
N PRO A 6 -1.54 -1.72 5.61
CA PRO A 6 -1.67 -1.74 7.04
C PRO A 6 -0.65 -2.65 7.72
N LYS A 7 -0.32 -2.31 8.96
CA LYS A 7 0.60 -3.10 9.80
C LYS A 7 0.12 -4.53 10.07
N TRP A 8 -1.20 -4.74 10.19
CA TRP A 8 -1.76 -6.07 10.48
C TRP A 8 -1.62 -7.05 9.30
N LEU A 9 -1.31 -6.56 8.08
CA LEU A 9 -0.86 -7.40 6.95
C LEU A 9 0.66 -7.58 6.91
N GLY A 10 1.38 -7.24 7.97
CA GLY A 10 2.82 -7.44 8.09
C GLY A 10 3.67 -6.30 7.52
N ASN A 11 3.08 -5.18 7.10
CA ASN A 11 3.87 -4.02 6.66
C ASN A 11 4.58 -3.36 7.84
N CYS A 12 5.82 -2.93 7.60
CA CYS A 12 6.66 -2.26 8.60
C CYS A 12 6.71 -3.01 9.95
N PRO A 13 7.22 -4.26 9.99
CA PRO A 13 7.31 -5.01 11.24
C PRO A 13 8.09 -4.21 12.29
N ASN A 14 7.57 -4.17 13.52
CA ASN A 14 8.10 -3.37 14.65
C ASN A 14 8.19 -1.84 14.40
N ALA A 15 7.50 -1.33 13.39
CA ALA A 15 7.45 0.08 13.04
C ALA A 15 6.01 0.52 12.70
N THR A 16 5.88 1.74 12.21
CA THR A 16 4.64 2.30 11.68
C THR A 16 4.91 2.86 10.29
N VAL A 17 3.99 2.64 9.36
CA VAL A 17 4.03 3.30 8.04
C VAL A 17 3.89 4.81 8.26
N LYS A 18 4.80 5.57 7.68
CA LYS A 18 4.82 7.04 7.74
C LYS A 18 4.86 7.70 6.38
N GLY A 19 5.14 6.93 5.34
CA GLY A 19 4.89 7.37 3.99
C GLY A 19 4.77 6.21 3.03
N ILE A 20 4.13 6.50 1.91
CA ILE A 20 3.85 5.56 0.83
C ILE A 20 4.23 6.23 -0.48
N GLN A 21 4.98 5.52 -1.30
CA GLN A 21 5.07 5.77 -2.72
C GLN A 21 4.51 4.53 -3.42
N ALA A 22 3.31 4.64 -3.95
CA ALA A 22 2.61 3.53 -4.59
C ALA A 22 2.53 3.74 -6.10
N TYR A 23 2.61 2.65 -6.86
CA TYR A 23 2.50 2.70 -8.31
C TYR A 23 1.97 1.40 -8.91
N THR A 24 1.41 1.55 -10.10
CA THR A 24 1.02 0.51 -11.06
C THR A 24 1.70 0.84 -12.40
N ASN A 25 1.37 0.09 -13.46
CA ASN A 25 1.84 0.41 -14.81
C ASN A 25 1.29 1.72 -15.38
N TYR A 26 0.23 2.29 -14.80
CA TYR A 26 -0.51 3.42 -15.38
C TYR A 26 -0.68 4.62 -14.43
N TRP A 27 -0.23 4.49 -13.19
CA TRP A 27 -0.43 5.48 -12.15
C TRP A 27 0.65 5.33 -11.08
N SER A 28 1.09 6.46 -10.53
CA SER A 28 2.00 6.50 -9.39
C SER A 28 1.69 7.69 -8.50
N THR A 29 2.06 7.59 -7.23
CA THR A 29 2.13 8.72 -6.31
C THR A 29 3.56 9.20 -6.15
N ASN A 30 3.73 10.47 -5.78
CA ASN A 30 4.91 10.86 -5.01
C ASN A 30 4.82 10.25 -3.60
N TRP A 31 5.85 10.47 -2.77
CA TRP A 31 5.75 10.12 -1.35
C TRP A 31 4.58 10.84 -0.70
N ASP A 32 3.54 10.08 -0.37
CA ASP A 32 2.42 10.49 0.47
C ASP A 32 2.80 10.21 1.92
N MET A 33 2.72 11.21 2.79
CA MET A 33 3.28 11.15 4.14
C MET A 33 2.16 11.34 5.17
N GLY A 34 2.15 10.51 6.21
CA GLY A 34 1.29 10.71 7.38
C GLY A 34 0.39 9.52 7.71
N ASP A 35 0.04 8.71 6.73
CA ASP A 35 -0.83 7.54 6.91
C ASP A 35 -0.32 6.31 6.13
N ASP A 36 -1.15 5.27 6.12
CA ASP A 36 -0.94 4.04 5.39
C ASP A 36 -1.92 3.89 4.21
N LEU A 37 -2.47 4.99 3.68
CA LEU A 37 -3.56 4.97 2.70
C LEU A 37 -3.34 5.97 1.56
N VAL A 38 -3.47 5.49 0.32
CA VAL A 38 -3.43 6.36 -0.88
C VAL A 38 -4.65 6.15 -1.76
N TYR A 39 -5.02 7.17 -2.54
CA TYR A 39 -6.08 7.04 -3.55
C TYR A 39 -5.49 6.73 -4.93
N GLY A 40 -5.62 5.47 -5.36
CA GLY A 40 -5.07 4.96 -6.61
C GLY A 40 -6.05 4.84 -7.76
N LYS A 41 -5.50 4.95 -8.98
CA LYS A 41 -6.18 4.62 -10.24
C LYS A 41 -5.83 3.18 -10.64
N VAL A 42 -6.87 2.39 -10.90
CA VAL A 42 -6.81 0.96 -11.23
C VAL A 42 -7.90 0.63 -12.25
N ALA A 43 -7.70 -0.45 -13.01
CA ALA A 43 -8.75 -1.04 -13.85
C ALA A 43 -9.65 -1.96 -13.01
N LEU A 44 -10.96 -1.73 -13.02
CA LEU A 44 -11.90 -2.59 -12.29
C LEU A 44 -12.11 -3.92 -13.03
N GLY A 45 -12.32 -5.00 -12.27
CA GLY A 45 -12.54 -6.35 -12.81
C GLY A 45 -11.31 -6.96 -13.47
N GLN A 46 -10.15 -6.29 -13.38
CA GLN A 46 -8.91 -6.70 -14.01
C GLN A 46 -7.79 -6.79 -12.99
N ARG A 47 -6.74 -7.54 -13.33
CA ARG A 47 -5.53 -7.65 -12.52
C ARG A 47 -4.76 -6.33 -12.58
N ASN A 48 -4.45 -5.77 -11.42
CA ASN A 48 -3.60 -4.61 -11.26
C ASN A 48 -2.43 -4.99 -10.37
N THR A 49 -1.20 -4.91 -10.89
CA THR A 49 0.00 -5.03 -10.06
C THR A 49 0.20 -3.71 -9.32
N ILE A 50 0.06 -3.75 -8.00
CA ILE A 50 0.35 -2.62 -7.13
C ILE A 50 1.68 -2.88 -6.44
N ILE A 51 2.57 -1.89 -6.50
CA ILE A 51 3.83 -1.88 -5.78
C ILE A 51 3.84 -0.64 -4.89
N GLY A 52 4.04 -0.82 -3.58
CA GLY A 52 4.17 0.23 -2.60
C GLY A 52 5.54 0.21 -1.96
N ASN A 53 6.31 1.27 -2.14
CA ASN A 53 7.47 1.57 -1.31
C ASN A 53 6.97 2.25 -0.04
N LEU A 54 7.28 1.68 1.12
CA LEU A 54 6.80 2.11 2.42
C LEU A 54 7.95 2.68 3.22
N LEU A 55 7.77 3.88 3.74
CA LEU A 55 8.69 4.48 4.70
C LEU A 55 8.22 4.12 6.11
N CYS A 56 8.99 3.28 6.79
CA CYS A 56 8.69 2.74 8.10
C CYS A 56 9.46 3.49 9.19
N LYS A 57 8.75 4.09 10.15
CA LYS A 57 9.37 4.74 11.33
C LYS A 57 9.38 3.78 12.50
N ARG A 58 10.56 3.44 13.02
CA ARG A 58 10.69 2.68 14.27
C ARG A 58 10.37 3.59 15.45
N ARG A 59 9.86 3.02 16.55
CA ARG A 59 9.69 3.76 17.81
C ARG A 59 11.04 4.32 18.31
N ILE A 60 12.09 3.53 18.12
CA ILE A 60 13.48 3.86 18.45
C ILE A 60 14.34 3.43 17.25
N GLY A 61 15.26 4.29 16.80
CA GLY A 61 16.24 3.91 15.75
C GLY A 61 15.84 4.27 14.31
N GLY A 62 15.29 5.46 14.09
CA GLY A 62 15.18 6.07 12.75
C GLY A 62 14.14 5.44 11.82
N TYR A 63 14.41 5.53 10.51
CA TYR A 63 13.53 5.08 9.43
C TYR A 63 14.18 3.95 8.64
N TYR A 64 13.35 3.09 8.04
CA TYR A 64 13.77 2.13 7.02
C TYR A 64 12.69 2.03 5.93
N GLN A 65 13.02 1.43 4.79
CA GLN A 65 12.07 1.20 3.71
C GLN A 65 11.66 -0.28 3.62
N ALA A 66 10.40 -0.51 3.29
CA ALA A 66 9.87 -1.84 2.96
C ALA A 66 9.12 -1.77 1.63
N VAL A 67 8.94 -2.91 0.98
CA VAL A 67 8.19 -3.01 -0.28
C VAL A 67 7.03 -3.98 -0.11
N ALA A 68 5.84 -3.57 -0.53
CA ALA A 68 4.68 -4.43 -0.65
C ALA A 68 4.29 -4.52 -2.12
N ARG A 69 4.17 -5.73 -2.67
CA ARG A 69 3.82 -5.95 -4.07
C ARG A 69 2.79 -7.06 -4.20
N TYR A 70 1.62 -6.72 -4.73
CA TYR A 70 0.55 -7.70 -4.99
C TYR A 70 -0.24 -7.38 -6.26
N ASP A 71 -0.67 -8.46 -6.89
CA ASP A 71 -1.65 -8.41 -7.97
C ASP A 71 -3.06 -8.45 -7.37
N VAL A 72 -3.78 -7.32 -7.46
CA VAL A 72 -5.13 -7.19 -6.91
C VAL A 72 -6.16 -7.13 -8.03
N VAL A 73 -7.40 -7.52 -7.73
CA VAL A 73 -8.55 -7.45 -8.63
C VAL A 73 -9.68 -6.70 -7.96
N PRO A 74 -9.69 -5.35 -8.02
CA PRO A 74 -10.74 -4.52 -7.45
C PRO A 74 -12.02 -4.67 -8.27
N THR A 75 -13.17 -4.73 -7.61
CA THR A 75 -14.46 -5.03 -8.25
C THR A 75 -15.38 -3.84 -8.39
N ARG A 76 -15.15 -2.75 -7.64
CA ARG A 76 -15.99 -1.55 -7.68
C ARG A 76 -15.20 -0.28 -7.35
N ASN A 77 -15.77 0.86 -7.75
CA ASN A 77 -15.26 2.17 -7.35
C ASN A 77 -15.34 2.36 -5.83
N LYS A 78 -14.45 3.21 -5.29
CA LYS A 78 -14.33 3.52 -3.85
C LYS A 78 -14.11 2.31 -2.92
N GLN A 79 -13.79 1.13 -3.46
CA GLN A 79 -13.32 -0.01 -2.69
C GLN A 79 -11.98 0.30 -2.01
N THR A 80 -11.75 -0.31 -0.86
CA THR A 80 -10.45 -0.36 -0.20
C THR A 80 -9.80 -1.71 -0.45
N VAL A 81 -8.57 -1.70 -0.94
CA VAL A 81 -7.70 -2.87 -0.97
C VAL A 81 -6.63 -2.71 0.09
N TRP A 82 -6.42 -3.75 0.89
CA TRP A 82 -5.36 -3.82 1.89
C TRP A 82 -4.30 -4.77 1.39
N ILE A 83 -3.04 -4.34 1.41
CA ILE A 83 -1.91 -5.04 0.81
C ILE A 83 -0.77 -5.12 1.81
N GLY A 84 -0.12 -6.28 1.98
CA GLY A 84 1.10 -6.43 2.76
C GLY A 84 1.68 -7.84 2.66
N PRO A 85 2.85 -8.13 3.26
CA PRO A 85 3.49 -9.46 3.18
C PRO A 85 2.61 -10.66 3.54
N GLY A 86 1.57 -10.46 4.37
CA GLY A 86 0.58 -11.47 4.72
C GLY A 86 -0.47 -11.75 3.63
N GLY A 87 -0.43 -11.05 2.50
CA GLY A 87 -1.40 -11.17 1.41
C GLY A 87 -2.12 -9.86 1.10
N TRP A 88 -3.26 -9.97 0.44
CA TRP A 88 -4.13 -8.83 0.21
C TRP A 88 -5.60 -9.21 0.42
N THR A 89 -6.41 -8.22 0.77
CA THR A 89 -7.86 -8.37 0.89
C THR A 89 -8.58 -7.07 0.51
N ARG A 90 -9.91 -7.07 0.47
CA ARG A 90 -10.75 -5.94 0.05
C ARG A 90 -12.13 -5.99 0.71
N ASN A 91 -12.86 -4.86 0.71
CA ASN A 91 -14.23 -4.76 1.22
C ASN A 91 -15.33 -4.70 0.15
#